data_AF-A0A9Q8Y5Q5-F1
#
_entry.id   AF-A0A9Q8Y5Q5-F1
#
_cell.length_a   1.000
_cell.length_b   1.000
_cell.length_c   1.000
_cell.angle_alpha   90.00
_cell.angle_beta   90.00
_cell.angle_gamma   90.00
#
_symmetry.space_group_name_H-M   'P 1'
#
loop_
_entity.id
_entity.type
_entity.pdbx_description
1 polymer ?
#
loop_
_entity_poly.entity_id
_entity_poly.type
_entity_poly.pdbx_seq_one_letter_code
_entity_poly.pdbx_strand_id
1 'polypeptide(L)'
;MSTAKGKTPAGKPARSTGLRFFIVALLLIVTAIVATALLANEQRNLKRVLLAFGLPTTFLERGKPDETTGTKRARRVPPRIALPAWTFQDLQTPEQPFLRAIRSDPKALCDELRDAGFRELEWKSSAGEQAQWECSSLISFPRPGEDKPSSIFIFVKGSGEEEISSFRVKLNIERQEDSQAVTTAAARAASVFLDHVRWADAASVTLQIQALREFDLKRFGSRIQLKRESDEETQRYNFLANQPARARPKNIAEQYFDRSKWLAYGDGSLRSFVRGPSAWNAPAKVPDGTDSNKEESAPSASPP
;
A
#
# COMPACT_ATOMS: atom_id res chain seq x y z
N MET A 1 -10.68 33.73 85.89
CA MET A 1 -11.46 34.32 84.78
C MET A 1 -10.87 33.81 83.48
N SER A 2 -11.57 32.90 82.79
CA SER A 2 -11.07 32.22 81.59
C SER A 2 -11.92 32.64 80.39
N THR A 3 -11.26 33.06 79.31
CA THR A 3 -11.87 33.67 78.12
C THR A 3 -12.62 32.65 77.27
N ALA A 4 -13.87 32.99 76.92
CA ALA A 4 -14.78 32.17 76.13
C ALA A 4 -14.36 32.05 74.65
N LYS A 5 -14.40 30.83 74.13
CA LYS A 5 -14.19 30.49 72.72
C LYS A 5 -15.55 30.44 72.02
N GLY A 6 -15.74 31.30 71.02
CA GLY A 6 -16.97 31.38 70.21
C GLY A 6 -17.24 30.08 69.44
N LYS A 7 -18.51 29.67 69.43
CA LYS A 7 -19.02 28.46 68.76
C LYS A 7 -19.78 28.91 67.50
N THR A 8 -19.27 28.57 66.33
CA THR A 8 -19.93 28.80 65.03
C THR A 8 -21.17 27.90 64.91
N PRO A 9 -22.31 28.38 64.37
CA PRO A 9 -23.49 27.53 64.18
C PRO A 9 -23.30 26.63 62.96
N ALA A 10 -23.60 25.35 63.12
CA ALA A 10 -23.65 24.37 62.04
C ALA A 10 -24.80 24.69 61.08
N GLY A 11 -24.47 25.05 59.84
CA GLY A 11 -25.43 25.19 58.75
C GLY A 11 -26.11 23.84 58.47
N LYS A 12 -27.44 23.82 58.49
CA LYS A 12 -28.25 22.67 58.09
C LYS A 12 -27.90 22.29 56.64
N PRO A 13 -27.63 21.02 56.31
CA PRO A 13 -27.30 20.64 54.94
C PRO A 13 -28.52 20.86 54.05
N ALA A 14 -28.33 21.61 52.96
CA ALA A 14 -29.29 21.81 51.88
C ALA A 14 -29.51 20.49 51.11
N ARG A 15 -30.19 19.54 51.74
CA ARG A 15 -30.50 18.21 51.20
C ARG A 15 -31.42 18.28 49.97
N SER A 16 -32.13 19.39 49.77
CA SER A 16 -33.09 19.56 48.68
C SER A 16 -32.46 19.96 47.35
N THR A 17 -31.29 20.62 47.36
CA THR A 17 -30.68 21.12 46.11
C THR A 17 -29.94 20.00 45.37
N GLY A 18 -29.15 19.19 46.08
CA GLY A 18 -28.46 18.04 45.48
C GLY A 18 -29.42 16.97 44.95
N LEU A 19 -30.55 16.75 45.64
CA LEU A 19 -31.59 15.84 45.18
C LEU A 19 -32.26 16.33 43.89
N ARG A 20 -32.52 17.64 43.77
CA ARG A 20 -33.06 18.23 42.54
C ARG A 20 -32.11 18.07 41.36
N PHE A 21 -30.81 18.33 41.54
CA PHE A 21 -29.81 18.11 40.49
C PHE A 21 -29.70 16.65 40.08
N PHE A 22 -29.72 15.73 41.06
CA PHE A 22 -29.68 14.30 40.78
C PHE A 22 -30.92 13.83 40.01
N ILE A 23 -32.12 14.28 40.40
CA ILE A 23 -33.36 13.96 39.69
C ILE A 23 -33.33 14.50 38.26
N VAL A 24 -32.87 15.75 38.07
CA VAL A 24 -32.75 16.34 36.72
C VAL A 24 -31.75 15.56 35.86
N ALA A 25 -30.57 15.23 36.41
CA ALA A 25 -29.56 14.45 35.69
C ALA A 25 -30.07 13.04 35.35
N LEU A 26 -30.77 12.39 36.27
CA LEU A 26 -31.38 11.07 36.06
C LEU A 26 -32.44 11.14 34.96
N LEU A 27 -33.31 12.14 34.99
CA LEU A 27 -34.32 12.33 33.94
C LEU A 27 -33.67 12.53 32.59
N LEU A 28 -32.62 13.36 32.48
CA LEU A 28 -31.90 13.56 31.21
C LEU A 28 -31.32 12.26 30.67
N ILE A 29 -30.69 11.44 31.52
CA ILE A 29 -30.11 10.15 31.12
C ILE A 29 -31.20 9.18 30.66
N VAL A 30 -32.30 9.07 31.42
CA VAL A 30 -33.43 8.20 31.05
C VAL A 30 -34.05 8.66 29.73
N THR A 31 -34.23 9.98 29.54
CA THR A 31 -34.78 10.54 28.31
C THR A 31 -33.87 10.23 27.11
N ALA A 32 -32.55 10.35 27.28
CA ALA A 32 -31.59 10.01 26.26
C ALA A 32 -31.69 8.53 25.86
N ILE A 33 -31.71 7.61 26.83
CA ILE A 33 -31.83 6.17 26.59
C ILE A 33 -33.14 5.82 25.88
N VAL A 34 -34.26 6.38 26.33
CA VAL A 34 -35.58 6.16 25.71
C VAL A 34 -35.60 6.71 24.27
N ALA A 35 -35.01 7.88 24.03
CA ALA A 35 -34.90 8.44 22.70
C ALA A 35 -34.09 7.52 21.77
N THR A 36 -32.94 7.00 22.21
CA THR A 36 -32.17 6.04 21.40
C THR A 36 -32.95 4.77 21.14
N ALA A 37 -33.66 4.22 22.13
CA ALA A 37 -34.45 3.01 21.96
C ALA A 37 -35.64 3.19 20.99
N LEU A 38 -36.29 4.37 21.01
CA LEU A 38 -37.40 4.70 20.12
C LEU A 38 -36.93 4.97 18.68
N LEU A 39 -35.79 5.65 18.50
CA LEU A 39 -35.26 6.02 17.19
C LEU A 39 -34.39 4.95 16.54
N ALA A 40 -33.92 3.94 17.30
CA ALA A 40 -33.14 2.84 16.78
C ALA A 40 -33.88 2.07 15.67
N ASN A 41 -33.11 1.51 14.74
CA ASN A 41 -33.58 0.61 13.66
C ASN A 41 -34.77 1.19 12.87
N GLU A 42 -34.52 2.29 12.14
CA GLU A 42 -35.50 3.02 11.32
C GLU A 42 -36.79 3.44 12.06
N GLN A 43 -36.66 3.78 13.34
CA GLN A 43 -37.78 4.24 14.18
C GLN A 43 -38.89 3.19 14.34
N ARG A 44 -38.56 1.89 14.22
CA ARG A 44 -39.53 0.78 14.30
C ARG A 44 -40.31 0.78 15.62
N ASN A 45 -39.64 1.08 16.73
CA ASN A 45 -40.26 1.10 18.04
C ASN A 45 -41.19 2.31 18.20
N LEU A 46 -40.79 3.48 17.70
CA LEU A 46 -41.64 4.68 17.67
C LEU A 46 -42.92 4.46 16.85
N LYS A 47 -42.82 3.83 15.67
CA LYS A 47 -43.98 3.49 14.82
C LYS A 47 -44.98 2.59 15.55
N ARG A 48 -44.51 1.58 16.29
CA ARG A 48 -45.38 0.69 17.08
C ARG A 48 -46.14 1.43 18.18
N VAL A 49 -45.46 2.35 18.88
CA VAL A 49 -46.07 3.17 19.92
C VAL A 49 -47.14 4.09 19.33
N LEU A 50 -46.83 4.79 18.24
CA LEU A 50 -47.80 5.69 17.58
C LEU A 50 -49.04 4.94 17.09
N LEU A 51 -48.87 3.76 16.50
CA LEU A 51 -49.99 2.91 16.08
C LEU A 51 -50.86 2.46 17.26
N ALA A 52 -50.25 2.13 18.41
CA ALA A 52 -51.00 1.74 19.60
C ALA A 52 -51.86 2.89 20.16
N PHE A 53 -51.43 4.14 19.98
CA PHE A 53 -52.18 5.34 20.35
C PHE A 53 -53.12 5.84 19.23
N GLY A 54 -53.25 5.10 18.12
CA GLY A 54 -54.12 5.49 16.99
C GLY A 54 -53.64 6.73 16.24
N LEU A 55 -52.37 7.11 16.39
CA LEU A 55 -51.78 8.27 15.75
C LEU A 55 -51.26 7.90 14.35
N PRO A 56 -51.43 8.76 13.33
CA PRO A 56 -50.89 8.50 12.01
C PRO A 56 -49.36 8.47 12.05
N THR A 57 -48.73 7.58 11.28
CA THR A 57 -47.25 7.47 11.19
C THR A 57 -46.68 8.11 9.92
N THR A 58 -47.52 8.78 9.13
CA THR A 58 -47.20 9.32 7.79
C THR A 58 -46.08 10.36 7.81
N PHE A 59 -45.92 11.10 8.91
CA PHE A 59 -44.83 12.06 9.08
C PHE A 59 -43.46 11.42 9.38
N LEU A 60 -43.42 10.12 9.69
CA LEU A 60 -42.17 9.36 9.88
C LEU A 60 -41.72 8.62 8.61
N GLU A 61 -42.56 8.56 7.58
CA GLU A 61 -42.14 8.11 6.26
C GLU A 61 -41.26 9.20 5.65
N ARG A 62 -39.94 8.97 5.73
CA ARG A 62 -38.99 9.67 4.86
C ARG A 62 -39.46 9.38 3.44
N GLY A 63 -40.00 10.39 2.76
CA GLY A 63 -40.42 10.29 1.37
C GLY A 63 -39.33 9.55 0.60
N LYS A 64 -39.63 8.32 0.21
CA LYS A 64 -38.80 7.59 -0.73
C LYS A 64 -38.71 8.54 -1.93
N PRO A 65 -37.52 8.97 -2.37
CA PRO A 65 -37.42 9.82 -3.54
C PRO A 65 -38.26 9.15 -4.61
N ASP A 66 -39.22 9.92 -5.14
CA ASP A 66 -40.25 9.45 -6.05
C ASP A 66 -39.56 8.50 -7.01
N GLU A 67 -39.88 7.20 -6.88
CA GLU A 67 -39.26 6.17 -7.66
C GLU A 67 -39.87 6.38 -9.04
N THR A 68 -39.28 7.35 -9.78
CA THR A 68 -39.62 7.74 -11.15
C THR A 68 -40.00 6.46 -11.81
N THR A 69 -41.28 6.35 -12.15
CA THR A 69 -41.95 5.13 -12.59
C THR A 69 -41.03 4.50 -13.59
N GLY A 70 -40.25 3.53 -13.11
CA GLY A 70 -39.14 3.02 -13.88
C GLY A 70 -39.83 2.29 -15.00
N THR A 71 -39.87 2.87 -16.19
CA THR A 71 -40.08 2.11 -17.43
C THR A 71 -39.28 0.85 -17.23
N LYS A 72 -39.97 -0.28 -17.02
CA LYS A 72 -39.39 -1.56 -16.62
C LYS A 72 -38.10 -1.67 -17.40
N ARG A 73 -36.94 -1.51 -16.75
CA ARG A 73 -35.67 -1.41 -17.49
C ARG A 73 -35.62 -2.68 -18.31
N ALA A 74 -35.83 -2.54 -19.63
CA ALA A 74 -35.80 -3.67 -20.54
C ALA A 74 -34.50 -4.37 -20.22
N ARG A 75 -34.58 -5.65 -19.82
CA ARG A 75 -33.43 -6.44 -19.39
C ARG A 75 -32.36 -6.22 -20.44
N ARG A 76 -31.33 -5.42 -20.11
CA ARG A 76 -30.30 -5.04 -21.08
C ARG A 76 -29.64 -6.34 -21.48
N VAL A 77 -29.98 -6.84 -22.67
CA VAL A 77 -29.32 -7.98 -23.26
C VAL A 77 -27.86 -7.53 -23.42
N PRO A 78 -26.89 -8.27 -22.86
CA PRO A 78 -25.49 -7.88 -23.04
C PRO A 78 -25.21 -7.76 -24.54
N PRO A 79 -24.60 -6.66 -25.00
CA PRO A 79 -24.30 -6.50 -26.41
C PRO A 79 -23.45 -7.69 -26.86
N ARG A 80 -23.95 -8.47 -27.82
CA ARG A 80 -23.18 -9.53 -28.46
C ARG A 80 -22.24 -8.85 -29.44
N ILE A 81 -21.00 -8.66 -29.02
CA ILE A 81 -19.94 -8.11 -29.86
C ILE A 81 -19.25 -9.30 -30.53
N ALA A 82 -19.18 -9.29 -31.86
CA ALA A 82 -18.34 -10.21 -32.59
C ALA A 82 -16.88 -9.82 -32.37
N LEU A 83 -16.15 -10.63 -31.59
CA LEU A 83 -14.72 -10.49 -31.46
C LEU A 83 -14.04 -11.20 -32.64
N PRO A 84 -12.97 -10.64 -33.21
CA PRO A 84 -12.19 -11.33 -34.22
C PRO A 84 -11.69 -12.69 -33.74
N ALA A 85 -11.60 -13.68 -34.63
CA ALA A 85 -11.16 -15.04 -34.26
C ALA A 85 -9.76 -15.08 -33.62
N TRP A 86 -8.89 -14.12 -33.97
CA TRP A 86 -7.55 -13.99 -33.38
C TRP A 86 -7.55 -13.62 -31.89
N THR A 87 -8.65 -13.07 -31.36
CA THR A 87 -8.79 -12.79 -29.92
C THR A 87 -8.85 -14.07 -29.07
N PHE A 88 -9.23 -15.19 -29.69
CA PHE A 88 -9.28 -16.51 -29.06
C PHE A 88 -8.17 -17.44 -29.53
N GLN A 89 -7.22 -16.94 -30.33
CA GLN A 89 -6.04 -17.72 -30.65
C GLN A 89 -5.22 -17.89 -29.39
N ASP A 90 -4.85 -19.13 -29.10
CA ASP A 90 -3.84 -19.42 -28.11
C ASP A 90 -2.50 -18.96 -28.69
N LEU A 91 -2.12 -17.74 -28.31
CA LEU A 91 -0.91 -17.09 -28.83
C LEU A 91 0.37 -17.75 -28.31
N GLN A 92 0.29 -18.77 -27.43
CA GLN A 92 1.42 -19.50 -26.84
C GLN A 92 2.53 -18.56 -26.34
N THR A 93 2.14 -17.34 -25.96
CA THR A 93 3.05 -16.28 -25.59
C THR A 93 3.18 -16.31 -24.08
N PRO A 94 4.41 -16.27 -23.54
CA PRO A 94 4.59 -16.18 -22.10
C PRO A 94 3.85 -14.95 -21.56
N GLU A 95 3.23 -15.11 -20.39
CA GLU A 95 2.50 -14.04 -19.70
C GLU A 95 3.34 -12.76 -19.70
N GLN A 96 2.83 -11.73 -20.37
CA GLN A 96 3.49 -10.43 -20.42
C GLN A 96 3.05 -9.63 -19.17
N PRO A 97 3.98 -9.25 -18.27
CA PRO A 97 3.62 -8.35 -17.19
C PRO A 97 3.27 -6.99 -17.81
N PHE A 98 2.10 -6.45 -17.46
CA PHE A 98 1.80 -5.04 -17.73
C PHE A 98 2.74 -4.17 -16.88
N LEU A 99 3.82 -3.70 -17.50
CA LEU A 99 4.76 -2.79 -16.88
C LEU A 99 4.32 -1.35 -17.13
N ARG A 100 4.10 -0.59 -16.06
CA ARG A 100 3.98 0.86 -16.13
C ARG A 100 5.38 1.42 -16.16
N ALA A 101 5.86 1.79 -17.34
CA ALA A 101 7.08 2.57 -17.46
C ALA A 101 6.81 3.98 -16.93
N ILE A 102 7.72 4.50 -16.09
CA ILE A 102 7.68 5.90 -15.67
C ILE A 102 8.26 6.72 -16.83
N ARG A 103 7.43 6.96 -17.84
CA ARG A 103 7.78 7.78 -19.00
C ARG A 103 7.20 9.16 -18.86
N SER A 104 8.04 10.18 -18.82
CA SER A 104 7.63 11.57 -18.81
C SER A 104 8.77 12.48 -19.25
N ASP A 105 8.46 13.73 -19.59
CA ASP A 105 9.49 14.73 -19.89
C ASP A 105 10.31 15.01 -18.62
N PRO A 106 11.58 14.61 -18.57
CA PRO A 106 12.39 14.71 -17.37
C PRO A 106 12.76 16.15 -17.03
N LYS A 107 12.88 17.01 -18.04
CA LYS A 107 13.19 18.42 -17.84
C LYS A 107 11.97 19.13 -17.26
N ALA A 108 10.77 18.83 -17.78
CA ALA A 108 9.53 19.34 -17.21
C ALA A 108 9.37 18.95 -15.74
N LEU A 109 9.72 17.72 -15.34
CA LEU A 109 9.70 17.32 -13.93
C LEU A 109 10.66 18.16 -13.07
N CYS A 110 11.91 18.35 -13.49
CA CYS A 110 12.86 19.16 -12.74
C CYS A 110 12.43 20.64 -12.67
N ASP A 111 11.77 21.15 -13.72
CA ASP A 111 11.20 22.50 -13.77
C ASP A 111 10.00 22.64 -12.81
N GLU A 112 9.06 21.69 -12.81
CA GLU A 112 7.92 21.67 -11.89
C GLU A 112 8.36 21.60 -10.42
N LEU A 113 9.41 20.82 -10.12
CA LEU A 113 9.99 20.79 -8.78
C LEU A 113 10.63 22.13 -8.40
N ARG A 114 11.32 22.80 -9.33
CA ARG A 114 11.86 24.15 -9.10
C ARG A 114 10.75 25.14 -8.78
N ASP A 115 9.65 25.10 -9.52
CA ASP A 115 8.46 25.93 -9.30
C ASP A 115 7.76 25.60 -7.97
N ALA A 116 7.86 24.34 -7.52
CA ALA A 116 7.41 23.91 -6.20
C ALA A 116 8.35 24.33 -5.04
N GLY A 117 9.37 25.15 -5.29
CA GLY A 117 10.24 25.72 -4.27
C GLY A 117 11.60 25.01 -4.11
N PHE A 118 11.90 24.00 -4.92
CA PHE A 118 13.20 23.31 -4.94
C PHE A 118 14.16 24.00 -5.92
N ARG A 119 14.46 25.28 -5.67
CA ARG A 119 15.03 26.19 -6.67
C ARG A 119 16.45 25.86 -7.12
N GLU A 120 17.20 25.11 -6.33
CA GLU A 120 18.60 24.73 -6.61
C GLU A 120 18.72 23.44 -7.44
N LEU A 121 17.65 23.01 -8.11
CA LEU A 121 17.68 21.85 -9.01
C LEU A 121 18.53 22.14 -10.26
N GLU A 122 19.81 21.77 -10.20
CA GLU A 122 20.74 21.86 -11.32
C GLU A 122 20.57 20.66 -12.25
N TRP A 123 20.29 20.90 -13.53
CA TRP A 123 20.22 19.85 -14.55
C TRP A 123 21.62 19.50 -15.07
N LYS A 124 22.00 18.23 -14.96
CA LYS A 124 23.26 17.68 -15.49
C LYS A 124 22.95 16.58 -16.48
N SER A 125 23.53 16.66 -17.67
CA SER A 125 23.41 15.62 -18.69
C SER A 125 24.80 15.17 -19.13
N SER A 126 25.01 13.85 -19.23
CA SER A 126 26.21 13.29 -19.84
C SER A 126 26.06 13.28 -21.36
N ALA A 127 27.14 13.61 -22.07
CA ALA A 127 27.22 13.47 -23.52
C ALA A 127 27.59 12.01 -23.85
N GLY A 128 26.66 11.23 -24.41
CA GLY A 128 26.88 9.84 -24.80
C GLY A 128 25.63 9.19 -25.43
N GLU A 129 25.79 8.01 -26.05
CA GLU A 129 24.71 7.27 -26.76
C GLU A 129 23.51 6.90 -25.87
N GLN A 130 23.70 6.85 -24.54
CA GLN A 130 22.63 6.75 -23.56
C GLN A 130 22.69 7.98 -22.67
N ALA A 131 22.35 9.15 -23.21
CA ALA A 131 22.35 10.42 -22.48
C ALA A 131 21.71 10.25 -21.11
N GLN A 132 22.55 10.13 -20.07
CA GLN A 132 22.10 10.03 -18.69
C GLN A 132 21.96 11.44 -18.18
N TRP A 133 20.91 11.66 -17.42
CA TRP A 133 20.65 12.96 -16.86
C TRP A 133 20.29 12.82 -15.39
N GLU A 134 20.60 13.86 -14.64
CA GLU A 134 20.25 13.98 -13.24
C GLU A 134 19.91 15.43 -12.88
N CYS A 135 19.02 15.60 -11.91
CA CYS A 135 18.80 16.88 -11.26
C CYS A 135 18.68 16.67 -9.75
N SER A 136 19.31 17.54 -8.98
CA SER A 136 19.36 17.40 -7.52
C SER A 136 19.27 18.73 -6.81
N SER A 137 18.64 18.77 -5.63
CA SER A 137 18.58 19.95 -4.78
C SER A 137 18.66 19.55 -3.31
N LEU A 138 19.38 20.36 -2.53
CA LEU A 138 19.46 20.26 -1.08
C LEU A 138 18.78 21.49 -0.48
N ILE A 139 17.78 21.30 0.37
CA ILE A 139 17.20 22.38 1.16
C ILE A 139 17.54 22.12 2.63
N SER A 140 18.17 23.09 3.26
CA SER A 140 18.43 23.11 4.69
C SER A 140 17.42 24.00 5.41
N PHE A 141 17.07 23.64 6.63
CA PHE A 141 16.22 24.40 7.53
C PHE A 141 17.08 24.94 8.68
N PRO A 142 17.88 26.01 8.46
CA PRO A 142 18.80 26.54 9.46
C PRO A 142 18.08 27.21 10.61
N ARG A 143 18.63 27.03 11.82
CA ARG A 143 18.23 27.79 13.01
C ARG A 143 19.42 28.58 13.57
N PRO A 144 19.17 29.76 14.17
CA PRO A 144 20.23 30.53 14.81
C PRO A 144 20.93 29.71 15.90
N GLY A 145 22.26 29.62 15.82
CA GLY A 145 23.08 28.91 16.82
C GLY A 145 23.14 27.40 16.66
N GLU A 146 22.78 26.85 15.50
CA GLU A 146 22.83 25.40 15.23
C GLU A 146 23.75 25.06 14.05
N ASP A 147 24.66 24.12 14.28
CA ASP A 147 25.67 23.71 13.30
C ASP A 147 25.15 22.65 12.31
N LYS A 148 24.10 21.91 12.68
CA LYS A 148 23.50 20.83 11.89
C LYS A 148 22.01 21.09 11.63
N PRO A 149 21.66 21.74 10.52
CA PRO A 149 20.27 21.98 10.19
C PRO A 149 19.60 20.69 9.70
N SER A 150 18.33 20.51 10.06
CA SER A 150 17.47 19.54 9.37
C SER A 150 17.44 19.86 7.87
N SER A 151 17.37 18.85 7.02
CA SER A 151 17.47 19.02 5.57
C SER A 151 16.67 18.02 4.77
N ILE A 152 16.37 18.38 3.52
CA ILE A 152 15.86 17.46 2.51
C ILE A 152 16.77 17.46 1.29
N PHE A 153 17.05 16.28 0.74
CA PHE A 153 17.80 16.14 -0.51
C PHE A 153 16.94 15.41 -1.54
N ILE A 154 16.69 16.08 -2.65
CA ILE A 154 15.96 15.54 -3.79
C ILE A 154 16.96 15.14 -4.85
N PHE A 155 16.78 13.95 -5.41
CA PHE A 155 17.61 13.42 -6.48
C PHE A 155 16.75 12.69 -7.49
N VAL A 156 16.77 13.19 -8.73
CA VAL A 156 16.09 12.60 -9.88
C VAL A 156 17.14 12.21 -10.90
N LYS A 157 17.02 11.00 -11.46
CA LYS A 157 17.90 10.57 -12.55
C LYS A 157 17.18 9.69 -13.55
N GLY A 158 17.71 9.68 -14.76
CA GLY A 158 17.18 8.88 -15.85
C GLY A 158 18.10 8.78 -17.05
N SER A 159 17.56 8.26 -18.13
CA SER A 159 18.26 8.03 -19.39
C SER A 159 17.39 8.37 -20.58
N GLY A 160 18.00 8.88 -21.64
CA GLY A 160 17.26 9.32 -22.83
C GLY A 160 16.27 10.44 -22.52
N GLU A 161 15.32 10.63 -23.42
CA GLU A 161 14.43 11.79 -23.42
C GLU A 161 13.15 11.62 -22.58
N GLU A 162 12.81 10.39 -22.18
CA GLU A 162 11.54 10.10 -21.52
C GLU A 162 11.65 9.22 -20.26
N GLU A 163 12.78 8.59 -19.96
CA GLU A 163 12.84 7.57 -18.90
C GLU A 163 13.31 8.16 -17.57
N ILE A 164 12.45 8.09 -16.54
CA ILE A 164 12.84 8.33 -15.15
C ILE A 164 13.19 7.01 -14.48
N SER A 165 14.47 6.80 -14.19
CA SER A 165 14.95 5.58 -13.54
C SER A 165 14.77 5.60 -12.02
N SER A 166 14.93 6.76 -11.39
CA SER A 166 14.88 6.92 -9.94
C SER A 166 14.52 8.34 -9.56
N PHE A 167 13.54 8.45 -8.66
CA PHE A 167 13.21 9.66 -7.91
C PHE A 167 13.40 9.36 -6.43
N ARG A 168 14.22 10.16 -5.74
CA ARG A 168 14.57 9.98 -4.34
C ARG A 168 14.42 11.28 -3.57
N VAL A 169 13.82 11.18 -2.38
CA VAL A 169 13.81 12.27 -1.40
C VAL A 169 14.37 11.71 -0.10
N LYS A 170 15.50 12.25 0.34
CA LYS A 170 16.07 11.97 1.66
C LYS A 170 15.63 13.05 2.63
N LEU A 171 15.18 12.65 3.80
CA LEU A 171 14.78 13.53 4.89
C LEU A 171 15.78 13.32 6.03
N ASN A 172 16.42 14.39 6.47
CA ASN A 172 17.26 14.41 7.67
C ASN A 172 16.59 15.32 8.69
N ILE A 173 15.99 14.73 9.73
CA ILE A 173 15.35 15.46 10.82
C ILE A 173 16.30 15.41 12.01
N GLU A 174 17.08 16.48 12.17
CA GLU A 174 18.01 16.65 13.29
C GLU A 174 17.24 17.01 14.57
N ARG A 175 16.14 17.77 14.43
CA ARG A 175 15.27 18.16 15.56
C ARG A 175 13.80 17.90 15.29
N GLN A 176 13.09 17.43 16.32
CA GLN A 176 11.65 17.12 16.24
C GLN A 176 10.80 18.33 15.84
N GLU A 177 11.23 19.54 16.20
CA GLU A 177 10.57 20.80 15.86
C GLU A 177 10.61 21.14 14.35
N ASP A 178 11.59 20.61 13.61
CA ASP A 178 11.67 20.77 12.15
C ASP A 178 10.89 19.68 11.41
N SER A 179 10.43 18.64 12.12
CA SER A 179 9.79 17.46 11.53
C SER A 179 8.63 17.85 10.61
N GLN A 180 7.78 18.79 11.02
CA GLN A 180 6.65 19.24 10.19
C GLN A 180 7.11 19.95 8.91
N ALA A 181 8.12 20.82 8.99
CA ALA A 181 8.64 21.55 7.83
C ALA A 181 9.29 20.58 6.83
N VAL A 182 10.12 19.66 7.33
CA VAL A 182 10.81 18.63 6.54
C VAL A 182 9.81 17.69 5.86
N THR A 183 8.84 17.16 6.61
CA THR A 183 7.83 16.23 6.07
C THR A 183 6.88 16.90 5.10
N THR A 184 6.51 18.17 5.33
CA THR A 184 5.70 18.95 4.39
C THR A 184 6.44 19.18 3.08
N ALA A 185 7.72 19.55 3.14
CA ALA A 185 8.53 19.73 1.95
C ALA A 185 8.76 18.42 1.19
N ALA A 186 9.01 17.31 1.90
CA ALA A 186 9.13 16.00 1.29
C ALA A 186 7.82 15.52 0.64
N ALA A 187 6.68 15.72 1.30
CA ALA A 187 5.36 15.39 0.76
C ALA A 187 5.03 16.24 -0.47
N ARG A 188 5.44 17.52 -0.49
CA ARG A 188 5.31 18.39 -1.67
C ARG A 188 6.13 17.88 -2.85
N ALA A 189 7.40 17.53 -2.63
CA ALA A 189 8.25 16.96 -3.66
C ALA A 189 7.67 15.65 -4.22
N ALA A 190 7.22 14.76 -3.32
CA ALA A 190 6.57 13.52 -3.71
C ALA A 190 5.27 13.76 -4.47
N SER A 191 4.43 14.74 -4.07
CA SER A 191 3.20 15.07 -4.80
C SER A 191 3.49 15.49 -6.23
N VAL A 192 4.43 16.42 -6.43
CA VAL A 192 4.82 16.88 -7.78
C VAL A 192 5.23 15.70 -8.65
N PHE A 193 6.12 14.84 -8.15
CA PHE A 193 6.53 13.65 -8.87
C PHE A 193 5.37 12.70 -9.18
N LEU A 194 4.55 12.36 -8.17
CA LEU A 194 3.44 11.42 -8.32
C LEU A 194 2.37 11.93 -9.28
N ASP A 195 2.08 13.23 -9.26
CA ASP A 195 1.13 13.89 -10.15
C ASP A 195 1.68 13.92 -11.58
N HIS A 196 2.95 14.27 -11.75
CA HIS A 196 3.64 14.29 -13.04
C HIS A 196 3.59 12.91 -13.72
N VAL A 197 3.92 11.85 -12.97
CA VAL A 197 3.91 10.46 -13.49
C VAL A 197 2.54 9.79 -13.41
N ARG A 198 1.49 10.52 -12.98
CA ARG A 198 0.09 10.09 -12.87
C ARG A 198 -0.13 8.88 -11.96
N TRP A 199 0.66 8.76 -10.89
CA TRP A 199 0.56 7.65 -9.96
C TRP A 199 -0.80 7.65 -9.25
N ALA A 200 -1.44 6.47 -9.19
CA ALA A 200 -2.72 6.33 -8.51
C ALA A 200 -2.55 6.47 -6.99
N ASP A 201 -3.54 7.06 -6.32
CA ASP A 201 -3.55 7.25 -4.87
C ASP A 201 -2.42 8.17 -4.33
N ALA A 202 -1.95 9.13 -5.13
CA ALA A 202 -0.89 10.08 -4.75
C ALA A 202 -1.15 10.79 -3.41
N ALA A 203 -2.40 11.19 -3.15
CA ALA A 203 -2.81 11.80 -1.89
C ALA A 203 -2.59 10.87 -0.68
N SER A 204 -2.81 9.56 -0.83
CA SER A 204 -2.58 8.60 0.26
C SER A 204 -1.09 8.45 0.58
N VAL A 205 -0.25 8.48 -0.46
CA VAL A 205 1.22 8.37 -0.33
C VAL A 205 1.78 9.61 0.37
N THR A 206 1.35 10.80 -0.03
CA THR A 206 1.80 12.06 0.58
C THR A 206 1.40 12.17 2.05
N LEU A 207 0.19 11.71 2.42
CA LEU A 207 -0.24 11.61 3.82
C LEU A 207 0.64 10.64 4.64
N GLN A 208 1.07 9.51 4.06
CA GLN A 208 1.97 8.58 4.73
C GLN A 208 3.36 9.20 4.96
N ILE A 209 3.87 9.97 3.99
CA ILE A 209 5.13 10.73 4.13
C ILE A 209 5.01 11.78 5.24
N GLN A 210 3.92 12.53 5.29
CA GLN A 210 3.66 13.51 6.36
C GLN A 210 3.61 12.87 7.75
N ALA A 211 3.04 11.67 7.83
CA ALA A 211 2.96 10.90 9.06
C ALA A 211 4.25 10.12 9.40
N LEU A 212 5.31 10.23 8.58
CA LEU A 212 6.54 9.43 8.69
C LEU A 212 6.29 7.92 8.81
N ARG A 213 5.19 7.45 8.19
CA ARG A 213 4.80 6.05 8.24
C ARG A 213 5.49 5.29 7.13
N GLU A 214 6.32 4.32 7.48
CA GLU A 214 6.99 3.46 6.51
C GLU A 214 5.98 2.67 5.66
N PHE A 215 6.29 2.51 4.37
CA PHE A 215 5.50 1.72 3.44
C PHE A 215 6.35 1.21 2.27
N ASP A 216 5.86 0.18 1.61
CA ASP A 216 6.44 -0.39 0.39
C ASP A 216 5.33 -0.82 -0.56
N LEU A 217 5.15 -0.07 -1.64
CA LEU A 217 4.12 -0.28 -2.66
C LEU A 217 4.78 -0.72 -3.96
N LYS A 218 4.44 -1.93 -4.43
CA LYS A 218 4.91 -2.47 -5.71
C LYS A 218 3.72 -2.63 -6.65
N ARG A 219 3.66 -1.82 -7.71
CA ARG A 219 2.56 -1.82 -8.68
C ARG A 219 3.13 -1.73 -10.10
N PHE A 220 2.67 -2.62 -10.99
CA PHE A 220 3.00 -2.61 -12.42
C PHE A 220 4.50 -2.51 -12.72
N GLY A 221 5.31 -3.24 -11.95
CA GLY A 221 6.76 -3.24 -12.11
C GLY A 221 7.45 -1.93 -11.73
N SER A 222 6.79 -1.04 -10.99
CA SER A 222 7.39 0.12 -10.32
C SER A 222 7.26 -0.04 -8.80
N ARG A 223 8.20 0.50 -8.03
CA ARG A 223 8.18 0.46 -6.57
C ARG A 223 8.26 1.86 -6.00
N ILE A 224 7.40 2.16 -5.04
CA ILE A 224 7.45 3.38 -4.24
C ILE A 224 7.50 2.96 -2.77
N GLN A 225 8.50 3.44 -2.06
CA GLN A 225 8.71 3.10 -0.66
C GLN A 225 9.14 4.32 0.15
N LEU A 226 8.78 4.34 1.42
CA LEU A 226 9.35 5.20 2.44
C LEU A 226 9.93 4.30 3.52
N LYS A 227 11.24 4.41 3.77
CA LYS A 227 11.94 3.60 4.76
C LYS A 227 12.72 4.49 5.71
N ARG A 228 12.72 4.17 7.01
CA ARG A 228 13.61 4.80 7.98
C ARG A 228 15.03 4.22 7.82
N GLU A 229 16.03 5.10 7.77
CA GLU A 229 17.43 4.66 7.75
C GLU A 229 17.86 4.24 9.15
N SER A 230 18.79 3.28 9.23
CA SER A 230 19.31 2.73 10.49
C SER A 230 20.31 3.72 11.11
N ASP A 231 19.79 4.82 11.63
CA ASP A 231 20.53 5.79 12.43
C ASP A 231 19.80 5.96 13.77
N GLU A 232 20.53 5.79 14.88
CA GLU A 232 19.98 5.85 16.24
C GLU A 232 19.81 7.29 16.71
N GLU A 233 20.66 8.22 16.26
CA GLU A 233 20.68 9.61 16.74
C GLU A 233 19.78 10.51 15.91
N THR A 234 19.72 10.32 14.60
CA THR A 234 18.98 11.20 13.67
C THR A 234 17.79 10.49 13.05
N GLN A 235 16.64 11.15 13.00
CA GLN A 235 15.47 10.64 12.29
C GLN A 235 15.65 10.83 10.77
N ARG A 236 16.26 9.83 10.12
CA ARG A 236 16.50 9.83 8.67
C ARG A 236 15.52 8.93 7.94
N TYR A 237 14.95 9.43 6.85
CA TYR A 237 14.03 8.68 5.99
C TYR A 237 14.41 8.81 4.52
N ASN A 238 14.09 7.77 3.76
CA ASN A 238 14.36 7.69 2.34
C ASN A 238 13.09 7.31 1.59
N PHE A 239 12.49 8.29 0.91
CA PHE A 239 11.47 8.05 -0.08
C PHE A 239 12.15 7.70 -1.40
N LEU A 240 11.80 6.54 -1.96
CA LEU A 240 12.32 6.07 -3.23
C LEU A 240 11.16 5.64 -4.11
N ALA A 241 11.05 6.27 -5.27
CA ALA A 241 10.27 5.79 -6.39
C ALA A 241 11.22 5.36 -7.51
N ASN A 242 11.22 4.08 -7.85
CA ASN A 242 12.07 3.57 -8.90
C ASN A 242 11.36 2.53 -9.75
N GLN A 243 11.79 2.45 -11.00
CA GLN A 243 11.54 1.28 -11.81
C GLN A 243 12.74 0.34 -11.59
N PRO A 244 12.53 -0.91 -11.13
CA PRO A 244 13.58 -1.92 -11.21
C PRO A 244 14.05 -1.99 -12.66
N ALA A 245 15.36 -1.99 -12.86
CA ALA A 245 15.96 -2.05 -14.19
C ALA A 245 15.28 -3.16 -14.98
N ARG A 246 14.84 -2.87 -16.21
CA ARG A 246 14.39 -3.91 -17.14
C ARG A 246 15.48 -4.98 -17.14
N ALA A 247 15.11 -6.21 -16.77
CA ALA A 247 15.99 -7.33 -16.99
C ALA A 247 16.36 -7.27 -18.47
N ARG A 248 17.67 -7.12 -18.76
CA ARG A 248 18.16 -7.10 -20.13
C ARG A 248 17.58 -8.34 -20.81
N PRO A 249 17.00 -8.22 -22.03
CA PRO A 249 16.57 -9.40 -22.76
C PRO A 249 17.76 -10.36 -22.83
N LYS A 250 17.60 -11.52 -22.18
CA LYS A 250 18.65 -12.54 -22.12
C LYS A 250 19.03 -12.89 -23.56
N ASN A 251 20.31 -12.89 -23.88
CA ASN A 251 20.75 -13.34 -25.21
C ASN A 251 20.44 -14.84 -25.39
N ILE A 252 20.52 -15.35 -26.63
CA ILE A 252 20.21 -16.76 -26.91
C ILE A 252 21.05 -17.70 -26.03
N ALA A 253 22.31 -17.38 -25.76
CA ALA A 253 23.17 -18.18 -24.90
C ALA A 253 22.70 -18.17 -23.43
N GLU A 254 22.30 -17.03 -22.88
CA GLU A 254 21.79 -16.89 -21.51
C GLU A 254 20.43 -17.58 -21.32
N GLN A 255 19.59 -17.61 -22.37
CA GLN A 255 18.36 -18.40 -22.38
C GLN A 255 18.67 -19.89 -22.52
N TYR A 256 19.62 -20.25 -23.40
CA TYR A 256 20.05 -21.62 -23.62
C TYR A 256 20.81 -22.19 -22.43
N PHE A 257 21.47 -21.38 -21.58
CA PHE A 257 22.17 -21.83 -20.38
C PHE A 257 21.43 -21.41 -19.09
N ASP A 258 20.10 -21.37 -19.11
CA ASP A 258 19.31 -21.10 -17.90
C ASP A 258 19.52 -22.19 -16.84
N ARG A 259 20.27 -21.89 -15.78
CA ARG A 259 20.60 -22.85 -14.73
C ARG A 259 19.37 -23.43 -14.05
N SER A 260 18.25 -22.71 -14.00
CA SER A 260 17.00 -23.26 -13.44
C SER A 260 16.39 -24.36 -14.33
N LYS A 261 16.65 -24.29 -15.65
CA LYS A 261 16.21 -25.27 -16.65
C LYS A 261 17.17 -26.44 -16.78
N TRP A 262 18.48 -26.19 -16.72
CA TRP A 262 19.52 -27.21 -16.98
C TRP A 262 20.14 -27.81 -15.72
N LEU A 263 20.07 -27.09 -14.61
CA LEU A 263 20.65 -27.44 -13.32
C LEU A 263 19.63 -27.15 -12.22
N ALA A 264 18.40 -27.65 -12.39
CA ALA A 264 17.43 -27.65 -11.30
C ALA A 264 18.11 -28.30 -10.09
N TYR A 265 18.23 -27.54 -8.99
CA TYR A 265 18.71 -28.11 -7.75
C TYR A 265 17.76 -29.26 -7.41
N GLY A 266 18.29 -30.48 -7.38
CA GLY A 266 17.52 -31.62 -6.90
C GLY A 266 16.95 -31.26 -5.53
N ASP A 267 15.75 -31.75 -5.25
CA ASP A 267 14.98 -31.55 -4.02
C ASP A 267 15.64 -32.13 -2.74
N GLY A 268 16.95 -32.33 -2.77
CA GLY A 268 17.71 -33.01 -1.72
C GLY A 268 17.54 -34.53 -1.73
N SER A 269 16.71 -35.10 -2.63
CA SER A 269 16.69 -36.55 -2.80
C SER A 269 17.96 -37.00 -3.55
N LEU A 270 18.69 -37.93 -2.92
CA LEU A 270 19.95 -38.50 -3.40
C LEU A 270 19.75 -39.35 -4.66
N ARG A 271 19.38 -38.76 -5.80
CA ARG A 271 19.28 -39.49 -7.09
C ARG A 271 19.74 -38.69 -8.30
N SER A 272 20.88 -38.00 -8.21
CA SER A 272 21.77 -37.82 -9.38
C SER A 272 23.05 -37.10 -8.97
N PHE A 273 24.03 -37.85 -8.46
CA PHE A 273 25.41 -37.40 -8.63
C PHE A 273 25.80 -37.68 -10.07
N VAL A 274 26.00 -36.62 -10.86
CA VAL A 274 26.82 -36.73 -12.07
C VAL A 274 28.17 -37.24 -11.60
N ARG A 275 28.46 -38.52 -11.86
CA ARG A 275 29.74 -39.09 -11.46
C ARG A 275 30.83 -38.37 -12.25
N GLY A 276 31.85 -37.90 -11.53
CA GLY A 276 32.99 -37.21 -12.12
C GLY A 276 33.78 -38.08 -13.11
N PRO A 277 34.80 -37.51 -13.78
CA PRO A 277 35.49 -38.13 -14.91
C PRO A 277 36.07 -39.53 -14.63
N SER A 278 36.38 -39.84 -13.36
CA SER A 278 36.87 -41.15 -12.93
C SER A 278 35.86 -42.29 -13.10
N ALA A 279 34.57 -42.00 -13.27
CA ALA A 279 33.53 -43.00 -13.47
C ALA A 279 33.22 -43.30 -14.94
N TRP A 280 33.75 -42.51 -15.88
CA TRP A 280 33.47 -42.67 -17.31
C TRP A 280 34.28 -43.81 -17.95
N ASN A 281 35.36 -44.23 -17.29
CA ASN A 281 36.26 -45.28 -17.78
C ASN A 281 36.05 -46.64 -17.08
N ALA A 282 35.04 -46.78 -16.22
CA ALA A 282 34.73 -48.06 -15.62
C ALA A 282 33.90 -48.91 -16.60
N PRO A 283 34.28 -50.17 -16.89
CA PRO A 283 33.47 -51.03 -17.73
C PRO A 283 32.09 -51.22 -17.08
N ALA A 284 31.03 -51.05 -17.87
CA ALA A 284 29.66 -51.18 -17.39
C ALA A 284 29.46 -52.59 -16.82
N LYS A 285 29.17 -52.70 -15.52
CA LYS A 285 28.72 -53.95 -14.92
C LYS A 285 27.32 -54.24 -15.45
N VAL A 286 27.23 -55.23 -16.35
CA VAL A 286 25.95 -55.85 -16.70
C VAL A 286 25.43 -56.54 -15.44
N PRO A 287 24.19 -56.28 -14.99
CA PRO A 287 23.64 -56.99 -13.85
C PRO A 287 23.40 -58.45 -14.28
N ASP A 288 24.13 -59.40 -13.68
CA ASP A 288 23.84 -60.82 -13.83
C ASP A 288 22.48 -61.12 -13.18
N GLY A 289 21.53 -61.50 -14.02
CA GLY A 289 20.21 -61.93 -13.63
C GLY A 289 20.23 -63.37 -13.14
N THR A 290 20.67 -63.59 -11.90
CA THR A 290 20.38 -64.81 -11.15
C THR A 290 20.46 -64.50 -9.67
N ASP A 291 19.31 -64.18 -9.07
CA ASP A 291 18.91 -64.86 -7.85
C ASP A 291 17.37 -64.94 -7.80
N SER A 292 16.94 -66.18 -7.84
CA SER A 292 15.58 -66.67 -7.99
C SER A 292 14.86 -66.80 -6.64
N ASN A 293 13.55 -66.58 -6.72
CA ASN A 293 12.46 -67.29 -6.02
C ASN A 293 12.31 -67.19 -4.50
N LYS A 294 11.16 -66.66 -4.09
CA LYS A 294 9.98 -67.38 -3.52
C LYS A 294 9.00 -66.32 -3.00
N GLU A 295 7.68 -66.43 -3.03
CA GLU A 295 6.67 -67.41 -3.46
C GLU A 295 5.33 -66.64 -3.29
N GLU A 296 4.33 -66.83 -4.16
CA GLU A 296 2.96 -67.25 -3.78
C GLU A 296 2.00 -66.42 -4.68
N SER A 297 0.99 -66.91 -5.38
CA SER A 297 0.36 -68.22 -5.58
C SER A 297 -0.40 -68.17 -6.93
N ALA A 298 -0.53 -69.32 -7.59
CA ALA A 298 -1.03 -69.46 -8.96
C ALA A 298 -2.56 -69.29 -9.14
N PRO A 299 -3.04 -68.89 -10.34
CA PRO A 299 -4.44 -68.95 -10.72
C PRO A 299 -4.80 -70.31 -11.34
N SER A 300 -5.96 -70.85 -10.98
CA SER A 300 -6.59 -71.98 -11.70
C SER A 300 -7.56 -71.42 -12.74
N ALA A 301 -7.35 -71.80 -14.00
CA ALA A 301 -8.27 -71.57 -15.10
C ALA A 301 -8.92 -72.90 -15.49
N SER A 302 -10.22 -72.89 -15.83
CA SER A 302 -10.69 -73.35 -17.15
C SER A 302 -12.22 -73.19 -17.32
N PRO A 303 -12.69 -73.07 -18.59
CA PRO A 303 -14.05 -72.68 -19.00
C PRO A 303 -14.95 -73.94 -19.25
N PRO A 304 -16.18 -73.85 -19.80
CA PRO A 304 -17.08 -72.72 -20.09
C PRO A 304 -18.15 -72.45 -19.02
#